data_AF-A0A849IH79-F1
#
_entry.id   AF-A0A849IH79-F1
#
_cell.length_a   1.000
_cell.length_b   1.000
_cell.length_c   1.000
_cell.angle_alpha   90.00
_cell.angle_beta   90.00
_cell.angle_gamma   90.00
#
_symmetry.space_group_name_H-M   'P 1'
#
loop_
_entity.id
_entity.type
_entity.pdbx_description
1 polymer ?
#
loop_
_entity_poly.entity_id
_entity_poly.type
_entity_poly.pdbx_seq_one_letter_code
_entity_poly.pdbx_strand_id
1 'polypeptide(L)'
;MVAAPVIAQAWRGAARQARLAAVLSGTDVVVADGPLSRRAGELLATAGTADVLDALVALVAKDRPGCEVITSDPDDIYHLLQALHVKRRIRRV
;
A
#
# COMPACT_ATOMS: atom_id res chain seq x y z
N MET A 1 -4.65 2.92 -7.62
CA MET A 1 -3.24 2.53 -7.79
C MET A 1 -2.86 1.51 -6.74
N VAL A 2 -1.85 0.69 -7.00
CA VAL A 2 -1.42 -0.38 -6.10
C VAL A 2 0.11 -0.54 -6.19
N ALA A 3 0.78 -0.79 -5.07
CA ALA A 3 2.21 -1.13 -5.09
C ALA A 3 2.37 -2.55 -5.67
N ALA A 4 3.33 -2.76 -6.58
CA ALA A 4 3.51 -4.04 -7.25
C ALA A 4 3.61 -5.26 -6.29
N PRO A 5 4.31 -5.18 -5.13
CA PRO A 5 4.34 -6.29 -4.18
C PRO A 5 2.97 -6.65 -3.57
N VAL A 6 2.03 -5.70 -3.48
CA VAL A 6 0.66 -5.97 -3.01
C VAL A 6 -0.10 -6.86 -4.01
N ILE A 7 0.16 -6.72 -5.30
CA ILE A 7 -0.38 -7.62 -6.32
C ILE A 7 0.10 -9.05 -6.06
N ALA A 8 1.40 -9.23 -5.78
CA ALA A 8 1.95 -10.54 -5.46
C ALA A 8 1.31 -11.13 -4.18
N GLN A 9 1.06 -10.29 -3.16
CA GLN A 9 0.34 -10.74 -1.96
C GLN A 9 -1.09 -11.22 -2.27
N ALA A 10 -1.81 -10.57 -3.18
CA ALA A 10 -3.20 -10.92 -3.48
C ALA A 10 -3.35 -12.04 -4.54
N TRP A 11 -2.38 -12.20 -5.44
CA TRP A 11 -2.49 -13.09 -6.60
C TRP A 11 -2.24 -14.56 -6.24
N ARG A 12 -3.15 -15.45 -6.65
CA ARG A 12 -3.17 -16.91 -6.35
C ARG A 12 -3.49 -17.78 -7.57
N GLY A 13 -3.60 -17.20 -8.77
CA GLY A 13 -3.83 -17.92 -10.03
C GLY A 13 -5.13 -17.53 -10.74
N ALA A 14 -5.03 -17.33 -12.05
CA ALA A 14 -6.00 -16.60 -12.87
C ALA A 14 -7.42 -17.20 -12.91
N ALA A 15 -7.58 -18.52 -12.87
CA ALA A 15 -8.88 -19.17 -13.06
C ALA A 15 -9.92 -18.84 -11.96
N ARG A 16 -9.47 -18.46 -10.76
CA ARG A 16 -10.35 -18.15 -9.61
C ARG A 16 -10.41 -16.65 -9.28
N GLN A 17 -9.69 -15.80 -9.99
CA GLN A 17 -9.46 -14.40 -9.61
C GLN A 17 -9.83 -13.38 -10.70
N ALA A 18 -10.83 -13.66 -11.53
CA ALA A 18 -11.29 -12.77 -12.60
C ALA A 18 -11.66 -11.36 -12.11
N ARG A 19 -12.28 -11.23 -10.93
CA ARG A 19 -12.60 -9.91 -10.34
C ARG A 19 -11.35 -9.13 -9.94
N LEU A 20 -10.36 -9.77 -9.34
CA LEU A 20 -9.09 -9.13 -9.00
C LEU A 20 -8.35 -8.70 -10.27
N ALA A 21 -8.30 -9.56 -11.29
CA ALA A 21 -7.72 -9.24 -12.59
C ALA A 21 -8.40 -8.02 -13.24
N ALA A 22 -9.73 -7.96 -13.22
CA ALA A 22 -10.50 -6.84 -13.76
C ALA A 22 -10.27 -5.52 -13.01
N VAL A 23 -10.12 -5.56 -11.68
CA VAL A 23 -9.73 -4.38 -10.89
C VAL A 23 -8.32 -3.94 -11.27
N LEU A 24 -7.37 -4.88 -11.35
CA LEU A 24 -5.98 -4.57 -11.65
C LEU A 24 -5.77 -4.03 -13.08
N SER A 25 -6.57 -4.43 -14.07
CA SER A 25 -6.43 -3.93 -15.45
C SER A 25 -6.67 -2.43 -15.60
N GLY A 26 -7.46 -1.82 -14.70
CA GLY A 26 -7.70 -0.38 -14.67
C GLY A 26 -6.90 0.36 -13.60
N THR A 27 -5.97 -0.31 -12.92
CA THR A 27 -5.27 0.24 -11.76
C THR A 27 -3.81 0.56 -12.09
N ASP A 28 -3.40 1.81 -11.86
CA ASP A 28 -1.99 2.18 -11.94
C ASP A 28 -1.13 1.35 -10.97
N VAL A 29 -0.08 0.73 -11.49
CA VAL A 29 0.87 -0.03 -10.69
C VAL A 29 2.07 0.85 -10.34
N VAL A 30 2.36 0.98 -9.04
CA VAL A 30 3.54 1.66 -8.54
C VAL A 30 4.66 0.64 -8.35
N VAL A 31 5.80 0.89 -8.99
CA VAL A 31 6.99 0.04 -8.87
C VAL A 31 7.63 0.26 -7.50
N ALA A 32 7.88 -0.84 -6.78
CA ALA A 32 8.67 -0.83 -5.55
C ALA A 32 10.16 -0.97 -5.90
N ASP A 33 10.76 0.13 -6.36
CA ASP A 33 12.18 0.19 -6.68
C ASP A 33 13.06 0.28 -5.43
N GLY A 34 14.38 0.29 -5.62
CA GLY A 34 15.34 0.38 -4.51
C GLY A 34 15.13 1.60 -3.60
N PRO A 35 14.96 2.82 -4.14
CA PRO A 35 14.59 4.00 -3.34
C PRO A 35 13.31 3.84 -2.52
N LEU A 36 12.21 3.39 -3.12
CA LEU A 36 10.95 3.22 -2.40
C LEU A 36 11.06 2.13 -1.33
N SER A 37 11.81 1.06 -1.62
CA SER A 37 12.04 -0.05 -0.68
C SER A 37 12.86 0.39 0.54
N ARG A 38 13.87 1.25 0.36
CA ARG A 38 14.64 1.81 1.51
C ARG A 38 13.77 2.71 2.37
N ARG A 39 12.97 3.59 1.75
CA ARG A 39 12.00 4.44 2.48
C ARG A 39 11.00 3.63 3.27
N ALA A 40 10.57 2.47 2.76
CA ALA A 40 9.70 1.55 3.49
C ALA A 40 10.41 1.02 4.74
N GLY A 41 11.66 0.56 4.64
CA GLY A 41 12.45 0.14 5.79
C GLY A 41 12.66 1.25 6.84
N GLU A 42 12.96 2.47 6.41
CA GLU A 42 13.09 3.64 7.29
C GLU A 42 11.78 3.97 8.02
N LEU A 43 10.65 3.90 7.31
CA LEU A 43 9.33 4.10 7.89
C LEU A 43 9.01 3.02 8.92
N LEU A 44 9.28 1.76 8.62
CA LEU A 44 9.09 0.64 9.55
C LEU A 44 9.91 0.82 10.83
N ALA A 45 11.19 1.20 10.69
CA ALA A 45 12.05 1.48 11.84
C ALA A 45 11.51 2.65 12.69
N THR A 46 10.98 3.69 12.04
CA THR A 46 10.37 4.86 12.71
C THR A 46 9.06 4.51 13.41
N ALA A 47 8.22 3.69 12.78
CA ALA A 47 6.91 3.29 13.28
C ALA A 47 6.97 2.12 14.27
N GLY A 48 8.10 1.41 14.35
CA GLY A 48 8.24 0.21 15.19
C GLY A 48 7.42 -0.98 14.69
N THR A 49 7.18 -1.08 13.38
CA THR A 49 6.41 -2.17 12.75
C THR A 49 7.27 -2.94 11.74
N ALA A 50 6.74 -4.02 11.16
CA ALA A 50 7.48 -4.88 10.23
C ALA A 50 6.74 -5.22 8.92
N ASP A 51 5.47 -4.81 8.76
CA ASP A 51 4.72 -5.07 7.52
C ASP A 51 5.17 -4.13 6.39
N VAL A 52 6.03 -4.67 5.52
CA VAL A 52 6.57 -3.95 4.37
C VAL A 52 5.49 -3.51 3.39
N LEU A 53 4.41 -4.26 3.23
CA LEU A 53 3.37 -3.92 2.26
C LEU A 53 2.54 -2.73 2.72
N ASP A 54 2.21 -2.69 4.01
CA ASP A 54 1.52 -1.53 4.58
C ASP A 54 2.39 -0.28 4.53
N ALA A 55 3.70 -0.41 4.78
CA ALA A 55 4.64 0.70 4.63
C ALA A 55 4.69 1.22 3.17
N LEU A 56 4.71 0.32 2.18
CA LEU A 56 4.67 0.69 0.77
C LEU A 56 3.34 1.39 0.42
N VAL A 57 2.20 0.90 0.92
CA VAL A 57 0.89 1.54 0.72
C VAL A 57 0.86 2.94 1.33
N ALA A 58 1.36 3.11 2.56
CA ALA A 58 1.43 4.40 3.23
C ALA A 58 2.32 5.41 2.48
N LEU A 59 3.46 4.96 1.96
CA LEU A 59 4.37 5.80 1.16
C LEU A 59 3.76 6.20 -0.18
N VAL A 60 3.09 5.28 -0.87
CA VAL A 60 2.35 5.58 -2.10
C VAL A 60 1.25 6.61 -1.81
N ALA A 61 0.51 6.43 -0.72
CA ALA A 61 -0.52 7.37 -0.31
C ALA A 61 0.06 8.75 0.02
N LYS A 62 1.19 8.81 0.73
CA LYS A 62 1.92 10.05 1.00
C LYS A 62 2.30 10.77 -0.31
N ASP A 63 2.91 10.06 -1.25
CA ASP A 63 3.45 10.65 -2.48
C ASP A 63 2.37 11.00 -3.52
N ARG A 64 1.10 10.62 -3.28
CA ARG A 64 -0.04 10.87 -4.18
C ARG A 64 -1.16 11.63 -3.47
N PRO A 65 -1.11 12.98 -3.47
CA PRO A 65 -2.15 13.81 -2.87
C PRO A 65 -3.54 13.52 -3.46
N GLY A 66 -4.58 13.63 -2.62
CA GLY A 66 -5.97 13.42 -3.04
C GLY A 66 -6.41 11.95 -3.14
N CYS A 67 -5.53 10.99 -2.90
CA CYS A 67 -5.91 9.59 -2.84
C CYS A 67 -6.58 9.20 -1.51
N GLU A 68 -7.29 8.08 -1.57
CA GLU A 68 -7.90 7.41 -0.43
C GLU A 68 -7.34 5.98 -0.35
N VAL A 69 -6.95 5.55 0.84
CA VAL A 69 -6.47 4.19 1.08
C VAL A 69 -7.66 3.28 1.37
N ILE A 70 -7.72 2.15 0.69
CA ILE A 70 -8.73 1.12 0.91
C ILE A 70 -8.02 -0.09 1.53
N THR A 71 -8.41 -0.47 2.74
CA THR A 71 -7.76 -1.54 3.51
C THR A 71 -8.77 -2.21 4.45
N SER A 72 -8.61 -3.50 4.73
CA SER A 72 -9.39 -4.19 5.76
C SER A 72 -8.91 -3.83 7.17
N ASP A 73 -7.65 -3.39 7.30
CA ASP A 73 -7.06 -2.93 8.55
C ASP A 73 -6.64 -1.45 8.44
N PRO A 74 -7.52 -0.51 8.82
CA PRO A 74 -7.22 0.91 8.77
C PRO A 74 -6.26 1.35 9.87
N ASP A 75 -6.16 0.62 10.98
CA ASP A 75 -5.42 1.06 12.17
C ASP A 75 -3.91 0.99 11.90
N ASP A 76 -3.45 -0.06 11.21
CA ASP A 76 -2.05 -0.21 10.78
C ASP A 76 -1.64 0.90 9.79
N ILE A 77 -2.53 1.23 8.84
CA ILE A 77 -2.27 2.32 7.89
C ILE A 77 -2.29 3.69 8.59
N TYR A 78 -3.21 3.91 9.54
CA TYR A 78 -3.24 5.14 10.33
C TYR A 78 -1.93 5.36 11.08
N HIS A 79 -1.42 4.32 11.74
CA HIS A 79 -0.16 4.35 12.48
C HIS A 79 1.02 4.73 11.58
N LEU A 80 1.13 4.11 10.40
CA LEU A 80 2.19 4.42 9.43
C LEU A 80 2.08 5.84 8.86
N LEU A 81 0.86 6.30 8.54
CA LEU A 81 0.63 7.66 8.06
C LEU A 81 0.91 8.72 9.13
N GLN A 82 0.68 8.39 10.41
CA GLN A 82 1.04 9.24 11.54
C GLN A 82 2.56 9.38 11.65
N ALA A 83 3.32 8.29 11.54
CA ALA A 83 4.79 8.33 11.52
C ALA A 83 5.32 9.18 10.34
N LEU A 84 4.62 9.18 9.20
CA LEU A 84 4.90 10.03 8.05
C LEU A 84 4.44 11.49 8.19
N HIS A 85 3.70 11.83 9.26
CA HIS A 85 3.08 13.14 9.48
C HIS A 85 2.15 13.57 8.33
N VAL A 86 1.43 12.62 7.72
CA VAL A 86 0.51 12.87 6.60
C VAL A 86 -0.90 12.43 6.95
N LYS A 87 -1.90 13.24 6.58
CA LYS A 87 -3.31 12.85 6.65
C LYS A 87 -3.81 12.37 5.30
N ARG A 88 -4.43 11.20 5.28
CA ARG A 88 -5.15 10.63 4.13
C ARG A 88 -6.51 10.10 4.56
N ARG A 89 -7.44 10.06 3.62
CA ARG A 89 -8.71 9.34 3.83
C ARG A 89 -8.40 7.84 3.80
N ILE A 90 -8.99 7.11 4.72
CA ILE A 90 -8.90 5.65 4.80
C ILE A 90 -10.34 5.12 4.82
N ARG A 91 -10.63 4.15 3.96
CA ARG A 91 -11.91 3.43 3.92
C ARG A 91 -11.68 1.96 4.20
N ARG A 92 -12.45 1.43 5.14
CA ARG A 92 -12.50 0.00 5.43
C ARG A 92 -13.29 -0.73 4.34
N VAL A 93 -12.81 -1.90 3.92
CA VAL A 93 -13.53 -2.87 3.07
C VAL A 93 -13.93 -4.12 3.83
#